data_AF-Q90XW7-F1
#
_entry.id   AF-Q90XW7-F1
#
_cell.length_a   1.000
_cell.length_b   1.000
_cell.length_c   1.000
_cell.angle_alpha   90.00
_cell.angle_beta   90.00
_cell.angle_gamma   90.00
#
_symmetry.space_group_name_H-M   'P 1'
#
loop_
_entity.id
_entity.type
_entity.pdbx_description
1 polymer ?
#
loop_
_entity_poly.entity_id
_entity_poly.type
_entity_poly.pdbx_seq_one_letter_code
_entity_poly.pdbx_strand_id
1 'polypeptide(L)'
;MNIFLPSVLLALFPTVTAWVDQTPSSATKETGESLTISCVIRDATYGVESTGWYRTKLGSTNEQAISIGGRYVETVNKGSKSFSLRIRDLRVEDSGTYKCGNCGYITTITFRCDGRDEEGAGTVLTVKPGVQPSPPVISLPYSATEEQRGNGFVQLICLISGYY
;
A
#
# COMPACT_ATOMS: atom_id res chain seq x y z
N MET A 1 -20.94 -63.05 -25.95
CA MET A 1 -21.86 -62.27 -25.11
C MET A 1 -21.01 -61.28 -24.33
N ASN A 2 -21.31 -59.98 -24.50
CA ASN A 2 -20.40 -58.85 -24.27
C ASN A 2 -19.87 -58.74 -22.83
N ILE A 3 -18.57 -58.49 -22.72
CA ILE A 3 -17.87 -58.13 -21.48
C ILE A 3 -17.89 -56.59 -21.40
N PHE A 4 -18.73 -56.03 -20.54
CA PHE A 4 -18.75 -54.59 -20.28
C PHE A 4 -17.53 -54.21 -19.44
N LEU A 5 -16.58 -53.50 -20.03
CA LEU A 5 -15.53 -52.77 -19.32
C LEU A 5 -16.19 -51.58 -18.60
N PRO A 6 -16.09 -51.43 -17.26
CA PRO A 6 -16.47 -50.17 -16.64
C PRO A 6 -15.35 -49.17 -16.95
N SER A 7 -15.62 -48.24 -17.86
CA SER A 7 -14.78 -47.08 -18.10
C SER A 7 -14.65 -46.30 -16.79
N VAL A 8 -13.47 -46.38 -16.17
CA VAL A 8 -13.07 -45.48 -15.09
C VAL A 8 -12.92 -44.10 -15.71
N LEU A 9 -13.99 -43.32 -15.68
CA LEU A 9 -13.94 -41.90 -15.95
C LEU A 9 -13.19 -41.27 -14.76
N LEU A 10 -11.89 -40.99 -14.91
CA LEU A 10 -11.18 -40.13 -13.98
C LEU A 10 -11.84 -38.74 -14.06
N ALA A 11 -12.77 -38.48 -13.15
CA ALA A 11 -13.21 -37.11 -12.89
C ALA A 11 -11.98 -36.35 -12.41
N LEU A 12 -11.48 -35.44 -13.26
CA LEU A 12 -10.56 -34.39 -12.84
C LEU A 12 -11.34 -33.50 -11.86
N PHE A 13 -11.34 -33.88 -10.58
CA PHE A 13 -11.71 -32.93 -9.54
C PHE A 13 -10.63 -31.86 -9.56
N PRO A 14 -10.93 -30.59 -9.93
CA PRO A 14 -9.95 -29.54 -9.73
C PRO A 14 -9.63 -29.55 -8.24
N THR A 15 -8.36 -29.83 -7.92
CA THR A 15 -7.84 -29.57 -6.59
C THR A 15 -8.01 -28.07 -6.36
N VAL A 16 -8.98 -27.71 -5.54
CA VAL A 16 -9.23 -26.33 -5.18
C VAL A 16 -8.05 -25.87 -4.33
N THR A 17 -7.12 -25.15 -4.94
CA THR A 17 -5.99 -24.52 -4.26
C THR A 17 -6.47 -23.17 -3.75
N ALA A 18 -6.42 -22.98 -2.44
CA ALA A 18 -6.79 -21.72 -1.82
C ALA A 18 -5.80 -20.60 -2.15
N TRP A 19 -6.24 -19.33 -2.08
CA TRP A 19 -5.40 -18.17 -2.41
C TRP A 19 -5.82 -16.94 -1.60
N VAL A 20 -4.96 -15.91 -1.62
CA VAL A 20 -5.23 -14.64 -0.95
C VAL A 20 -5.60 -13.56 -1.97
N ASP A 21 -6.80 -13.01 -1.80
CA ASP A 21 -7.26 -11.83 -2.52
C ASP A 21 -6.81 -10.57 -1.76
N GLN A 22 -5.80 -9.88 -2.31
CA GLN A 22 -5.18 -8.68 -1.72
C GLN A 22 -5.62 -7.41 -2.46
N THR A 23 -6.17 -6.45 -1.71
CA THR A 23 -6.67 -5.17 -2.24
C THR A 23 -6.15 -3.99 -1.42
N PRO A 24 -5.76 -2.87 -2.04
CA PRO A 24 -5.69 -2.65 -3.49
C PRO A 24 -4.44 -3.28 -4.11
N SER A 25 -4.42 -3.49 -5.43
CA SER A 25 -3.20 -3.91 -6.14
C SER A 25 -2.18 -2.78 -6.31
N SER A 26 -2.66 -1.53 -6.34
CA SER A 26 -1.82 -0.34 -6.32
C SER A 26 -2.51 0.82 -5.62
N ALA A 27 -1.72 1.72 -5.05
CA ALA A 27 -2.20 2.94 -4.42
C ALA A 27 -1.18 4.07 -4.58
N THR A 28 -1.68 5.26 -4.88
CA THR A 28 -0.90 6.50 -4.80
C THR A 28 -1.48 7.35 -3.68
N LYS A 29 -0.63 7.78 -2.76
CA LYS A 29 -1.00 8.54 -1.56
C LYS A 29 -0.07 9.72 -1.36
N GLU A 30 -0.49 10.70 -0.59
CA GLU A 30 0.34 11.82 -0.16
C GLU A 30 0.92 11.58 1.23
N THR A 31 1.97 12.33 1.56
CA THR A 31 2.60 12.28 2.89
C THR A 31 1.58 12.71 3.95
N GLY A 32 1.53 11.98 5.06
CA GLY A 32 0.58 12.19 6.16
C GLY A 32 -0.76 11.46 5.98
N GLU A 33 -1.09 10.98 4.78
CA GLU A 33 -2.29 10.16 4.57
C GLU A 33 -2.16 8.78 5.24
N SER A 34 -3.21 7.97 5.12
CA SER A 34 -3.19 6.56 5.52
C SER A 34 -3.58 5.64 4.37
N LEU A 35 -3.02 4.43 4.37
CA LEU A 35 -3.39 3.34 3.47
C LEU A 35 -3.95 2.19 4.31
N THR A 36 -4.98 1.51 3.80
CA THR A 36 -5.42 0.23 4.34
C THR A 36 -5.32 -0.83 3.25
N ILE A 37 -4.52 -1.86 3.50
CA ILE A 37 -4.38 -3.03 2.63
C ILE A 37 -5.19 -4.15 3.27
N SER A 38 -6.07 -4.78 2.49
CA SER A 38 -6.95 -5.86 2.94
C SER A 38 -6.59 -7.15 2.24
N CYS A 39 -6.67 -8.25 2.98
CA CYS A 39 -6.40 -9.60 2.50
C CYS A 39 -7.53 -10.53 2.93
N VAL A 40 -8.03 -11.32 1.98
CA VAL A 40 -9.11 -12.28 2.20
C VAL A 40 -8.66 -13.63 1.67
N ILE A 41 -8.68 -14.66 2.51
CA ILE A 41 -8.38 -16.02 2.08
C ILE A 41 -9.63 -16.58 1.40
N ARG A 42 -9.47 -17.02 0.15
CA ARG A 42 -10.52 -17.63 -0.66
C ARG A 42 -10.26 -19.11 -0.83
N ASP A 43 -11.35 -19.87 -0.91
CA ASP A 43 -11.35 -21.30 -1.23
C ASP A 43 -10.56 -22.20 -0.25
N ALA A 44 -10.23 -21.68 0.93
CA ALA A 44 -9.67 -22.45 2.05
C ALA A 44 -10.78 -23.09 2.90
N THR A 45 -10.55 -24.31 3.37
CA THR A 45 -11.39 -24.98 4.39
C THR A 45 -11.02 -24.57 5.82
N TYR A 46 -9.81 -24.06 6.03
CA TYR A 46 -9.31 -23.50 7.29
C TYR A 46 -9.57 -21.99 7.41
N GLY A 47 -9.31 -21.45 8.60
CA GLY A 47 -9.41 -20.02 8.91
C GLY A 47 -8.05 -19.33 8.99
N VAL A 48 -8.07 -18.05 9.35
CA VAL A 48 -6.84 -17.28 9.61
C VAL A 48 -6.27 -17.70 10.96
N GLU A 49 -5.09 -18.32 10.96
CA GLU A 49 -4.39 -18.74 12.19
C GLU A 49 -3.42 -17.67 12.66
N SER A 50 -2.48 -17.30 11.79
CA SER A 50 -1.49 -16.25 11.99
C SER A 50 -1.30 -15.47 10.70
N THR A 51 -1.06 -14.17 10.84
CA THR A 51 -0.88 -13.25 9.71
C THR A 51 0.58 -12.82 9.60
N GLY A 52 1.06 -12.72 8.37
CA GLY A 52 2.38 -12.20 8.03
C GLY A 52 2.24 -10.98 7.14
N TRP A 53 3.03 -9.95 7.41
CA TRP A 53 3.10 -8.75 6.57
C TRP A 53 4.53 -8.52 6.13
N TYR A 54 4.69 -8.24 4.85
CA TYR A 54 6.00 -8.10 4.22
C TYR A 54 6.04 -6.84 3.37
N ARG A 55 7.24 -6.27 3.30
CA ARG A 55 7.50 -5.06 2.52
C ARG A 55 8.82 -5.19 1.77
N THR A 56 8.76 -4.86 0.49
CA THR A 56 9.93 -4.59 -0.34
C THR A 56 9.97 -3.10 -0.63
N LYS A 57 10.99 -2.41 -0.13
CA LYS A 57 11.15 -0.96 -0.35
C LYS A 57 11.36 -0.68 -1.84
N LEU A 58 10.90 0.48 -2.30
CA LEU A 58 11.16 0.94 -3.66
C LEU A 58 12.68 0.90 -3.97
N GLY A 59 13.06 0.27 -5.08
CA GLY A 59 14.46 0.11 -5.48
C GLY A 59 15.23 -1.02 -4.76
N SER A 60 14.57 -1.78 -3.86
CA SER A 60 15.15 -2.96 -3.21
C SER A 60 14.58 -4.25 -3.80
N THR A 61 15.37 -5.32 -3.76
CA THR A 61 14.91 -6.69 -4.01
C THR A 61 14.68 -7.47 -2.71
N ASN A 62 15.06 -6.88 -1.56
CA ASN A 62 14.98 -7.53 -0.27
C ASN A 62 13.62 -7.29 0.38
N GLU A 63 12.84 -8.37 0.49
CA GLU A 63 11.59 -8.41 1.23
C GLU A 63 11.87 -8.50 2.73
N GLN A 64 11.19 -7.66 3.52
CA GLN A 64 11.36 -7.58 4.98
C GLN A 64 10.02 -7.78 5.67
N ALA A 65 10.02 -8.53 6.77
CA ALA A 65 8.84 -8.66 7.62
C ALA A 65 8.53 -7.32 8.30
N ILE A 66 7.25 -6.96 8.35
CA ILE A 66 6.75 -5.79 9.06
C ILE A 66 6.39 -6.23 10.49
N SER A 67 6.97 -5.56 11.48
CA SER A 67 6.52 -5.69 12.86
C SER A 67 5.28 -4.81 13.08
N ILE A 68 4.20 -5.41 13.57
CA ILE A 68 2.95 -4.70 13.88
C ILE A 68 3.16 -3.83 15.13
N GLY A 69 2.72 -2.58 15.06
CA GLY A 69 2.93 -1.58 16.09
C GLY A 69 3.21 -0.19 15.52
N GLY A 70 3.09 0.84 16.38
CA GLY A 70 3.33 2.23 15.99
C GLY A 70 2.37 2.69 14.88
N ARG A 71 2.92 2.98 13.68
CA ARG A 71 2.14 3.42 12.51
C ARG A 71 1.40 2.28 11.81
N TYR A 72 1.82 1.03 12.03
CA TYR A 72 1.27 -0.18 11.42
C TYR A 72 0.24 -0.81 12.35
N VAL A 73 -1.04 -0.78 11.97
CA VAL A 73 -2.15 -1.31 12.77
C VAL A 73 -2.79 -2.46 12.01
N GLU A 74 -2.83 -3.64 12.63
CA GLU A 74 -3.49 -4.81 12.07
C GLU A 74 -4.90 -4.98 12.63
N THR A 75 -5.81 -5.43 11.78
CA THR A 75 -7.14 -5.94 12.15
C THR A 75 -7.30 -7.34 11.58
N VAL A 76 -7.71 -8.31 12.39
CA VAL A 76 -7.96 -9.69 11.95
C VAL A 76 -9.42 -10.05 12.22
N ASN A 77 -10.10 -10.56 11.20
CA ASN A 77 -11.44 -11.12 11.28
C ASN A 77 -11.42 -12.58 10.84
N LYS A 78 -11.37 -13.49 11.82
CA LYS A 78 -11.35 -14.93 11.59
C LYS A 78 -12.64 -15.46 10.95
N GLY A 79 -13.78 -14.83 11.24
CA GLY A 79 -15.09 -15.26 10.72
C GLY A 79 -15.22 -15.04 9.21
N SER A 80 -14.73 -13.91 8.70
CA SER A 80 -14.68 -13.61 7.27
C SER A 80 -13.37 -14.01 6.60
N LYS A 81 -12.50 -14.75 7.30
CA LYS A 81 -11.16 -15.14 6.84
C LYS A 81 -10.37 -13.98 6.24
N SER A 82 -10.49 -12.82 6.86
CA SER A 82 -9.92 -11.58 6.35
C SER A 82 -9.10 -10.86 7.39
N PHE A 83 -8.13 -10.09 6.94
CA PHE A 83 -7.25 -9.31 7.78
C PHE A 83 -6.75 -8.11 6.99
N SER A 84 -6.35 -7.05 7.68
CA SER A 84 -5.95 -5.80 7.04
C SER A 84 -4.84 -5.10 7.79
N LEU A 85 -3.96 -4.44 7.05
CA LEU A 85 -2.91 -3.57 7.56
C LEU A 85 -3.24 -2.13 7.23
N ARG A 86 -3.46 -1.31 8.26
CA ARG A 86 -3.57 0.14 8.15
C ARG A 86 -2.23 0.78 8.49
N ILE A 87 -1.66 1.50 7.53
CA ILE A 87 -0.45 2.30 7.69
C ILE A 87 -0.87 3.75 7.87
N ARG A 88 -0.56 4.34 9.04
CA ARG A 88 -0.85 5.74 9.37
C ARG A 88 0.34 6.63 9.06
N ASP A 89 0.10 7.94 8.89
CA ASP A 89 1.15 8.95 8.72
C ASP A 89 2.16 8.50 7.65
N LEU A 90 1.67 8.27 6.43
CA LEU A 90 2.48 7.76 5.32
C LEU A 90 3.63 8.72 5.02
N ARG A 91 4.80 8.15 4.71
CA ARG A 91 6.00 8.91 4.39
C ARG A 91 6.54 8.48 3.04
N VAL A 92 7.35 9.32 2.39
CA VAL A 92 7.91 9.02 1.06
C VAL A 92 8.70 7.70 1.09
N GLU A 93 9.43 7.48 2.18
CA GLU A 93 10.17 6.25 2.45
C GLU A 93 9.29 5.03 2.73
N ASP A 94 7.96 5.15 2.77
CA ASP A 94 7.01 4.03 2.84
C ASP A 94 6.68 3.44 1.47
N SER A 95 7.10 4.09 0.39
CA SER A 95 6.91 3.60 -0.98
C SER A 95 7.57 2.24 -1.20
N GLY A 96 6.91 1.37 -1.95
CA GLY A 96 7.34 0.00 -2.20
C GLY A 96 6.16 -0.96 -2.38
N THR A 97 6.46 -2.25 -2.38
CA THR A 97 5.46 -3.31 -2.53
C THR A 97 5.20 -3.96 -1.17
N TYR A 98 3.93 -4.08 -0.81
CA TYR A 98 3.48 -4.72 0.43
C TYR A 98 2.78 -6.03 0.11
N LYS A 99 3.02 -7.07 0.88
CA LYS A 99 2.35 -8.36 0.75
C LYS A 99 1.82 -8.84 2.09
N CYS A 100 0.73 -9.56 2.05
CA CYS A 100 0.21 -10.31 3.17
C CYS A 100 0.36 -11.81 2.94
N GLY A 101 0.45 -12.56 4.03
CA GLY A 101 0.38 -14.02 4.00
C GLY A 101 -0.40 -14.54 5.19
N ASN A 102 -1.08 -15.66 4.98
CA ASN A 102 -1.61 -16.49 6.07
C ASN A 102 -0.54 -17.54 6.38
N CYS A 103 0.05 -17.52 7.57
CA CYS A 103 1.03 -18.54 7.95
C CYS A 103 0.31 -19.69 8.68
N GLY A 104 0.39 -20.91 8.14
CA GLY A 104 0.05 -22.14 8.85
C GLY A 104 1.20 -22.59 9.76
N TYR A 105 0.92 -22.75 11.05
CA TYR A 105 1.83 -23.24 12.11
C TYR A 105 3.13 -22.44 12.38
N ILE A 106 3.23 -21.89 13.60
CA ILE A 106 4.44 -21.22 14.12
C ILE A 106 5.43 -22.31 14.59
N THR A 107 6.53 -22.51 13.87
CA THR A 107 7.69 -23.20 14.46
C THR A 107 8.61 -22.15 15.09
N THR A 108 8.96 -22.36 16.36
CA THR A 108 9.82 -21.47 17.13
C THR A 108 11.17 -21.28 16.43
N ILE A 109 11.45 -20.06 15.94
CA ILE A 109 12.75 -19.34 15.88
C ILE A 109 12.88 -18.38 14.65
N THR A 110 11.96 -18.39 13.68
CA THR A 110 11.94 -17.37 12.59
C THR A 110 10.53 -16.81 12.34
N PHE A 111 10.38 -15.48 12.37
CA PHE A 111 9.15 -14.76 11.95
C PHE A 111 8.97 -14.75 10.43
N ARG A 112 9.22 -15.88 9.78
CA ARG A 112 9.12 -16.04 8.33
C ARG A 112 8.08 -17.12 8.10
N CYS A 113 7.08 -16.87 7.27
CA CYS A 113 6.29 -17.97 6.73
C CYS A 113 7.28 -18.82 5.89
N ASP A 114 7.94 -19.79 6.51
CA ASP A 114 8.97 -20.65 5.87
C ASP A 114 8.33 -21.72 4.96
N GLY A 115 7.00 -21.77 4.92
CA GLY A 115 6.19 -22.35 3.86
C GLY A 115 5.12 -21.34 3.45
N ARG A 116 5.14 -20.88 2.20
CA ARG A 116 4.12 -19.97 1.66
C ARG A 116 2.95 -20.81 1.16
N ASP A 117 2.00 -21.14 2.01
CA ASP A 117 0.80 -21.82 1.52
C ASP A 117 -0.03 -20.84 0.67
N GLU A 118 -0.20 -19.59 1.14
CA GLU A 118 -0.96 -18.55 0.42
C GLU A 118 -0.42 -17.14 0.70
N GLU A 119 0.08 -16.47 -0.34
CA GLU A 119 0.46 -15.06 -0.29
C GLU A 119 -0.44 -14.21 -1.19
N GLY A 120 -0.67 -12.97 -0.76
CA GLY A 120 -1.30 -11.97 -1.60
C GLY A 120 -0.39 -11.55 -2.76
N ALA A 121 -1.01 -11.17 -3.88
CA ALA A 121 -0.31 -10.73 -5.09
C ALA A 121 0.57 -9.48 -4.85
N GLY A 122 0.22 -8.68 -3.85
CA GLY A 122 0.95 -7.48 -3.45
C GLY A 122 0.23 -6.18 -3.78
N THR A 123 0.57 -5.13 -3.04
CA THR A 123 0.09 -3.77 -3.21
C THR A 123 1.28 -2.88 -3.49
N VAL A 124 1.31 -2.26 -4.67
CA VAL A 124 2.34 -1.27 -5.03
C VAL A 124 1.91 0.09 -4.49
N LEU A 125 2.63 0.59 -3.48
CA LEU A 125 2.38 1.90 -2.88
C LEU A 125 3.41 2.92 -3.37
N THR A 126 2.91 4.04 -3.88
CA THR A 126 3.67 5.25 -4.16
C THR A 126 3.22 6.37 -3.24
N VAL A 127 4.12 6.89 -2.41
CA VAL A 127 3.84 8.05 -1.54
C VAL A 127 4.50 9.30 -2.14
N LYS A 128 3.67 10.28 -2.50
CA LYS A 128 4.12 11.58 -2.98
C LYS A 128 4.52 12.46 -1.79
N PRO A 129 5.60 13.25 -1.90
CA PRO A 129 5.84 14.34 -0.96
C PRO A 129 4.59 15.21 -0.90
N GLY A 130 4.12 15.54 0.30
CA GLY A 130 3.07 16.55 0.42
C GLY A 130 3.57 17.84 -0.21
N VAL A 131 2.75 18.50 -1.02
CA VAL A 131 3.06 19.86 -1.46
C VAL A 131 3.03 20.71 -0.20
N GLN A 132 4.21 21.02 0.36
CA GLN A 132 4.29 22.09 1.34
C GLN A 132 3.83 23.34 0.59
N PRO A 133 2.73 24.02 0.98
CA PRO A 133 2.37 25.28 0.35
C PRO A 133 3.57 26.21 0.51
N SER A 134 4.25 26.52 -0.61
CA SER A 134 5.31 27.52 -0.58
C SER A 134 4.68 28.82 -0.10
N PRO A 135 5.29 29.55 0.85
CA PRO A 135 4.80 30.87 1.22
C PRO A 135 4.62 31.69 -0.06
N PRO A 136 3.50 32.41 -0.24
CA PRO A 136 3.34 33.27 -1.41
C PRO A 136 4.52 34.23 -1.45
N VAL A 137 5.26 34.23 -2.55
CA VAL A 137 6.38 35.14 -2.74
C VAL A 137 5.79 36.51 -3.04
N ILE A 138 5.87 37.41 -2.06
CA ILE A 138 5.57 38.82 -2.27
C ILE A 138 6.81 39.44 -2.91
N SER A 139 6.76 39.68 -4.22
CA SER A 139 7.77 40.45 -4.93
C SER A 139 7.23 41.86 -5.21
N LEU A 140 8.05 42.87 -4.92
CA LEU A 140 7.83 44.26 -5.34
C LEU A 140 8.60 44.47 -6.66
N PRO A 141 7.93 44.51 -7.82
CA PRO A 141 8.62 44.50 -9.11
C PRO A 141 9.21 45.86 -9.53
N TYR A 142 9.08 46.94 -8.75
CA TYR A 142 9.57 48.26 -9.16
C TYR A 142 10.34 49.00 -8.06
N SER A 143 11.55 49.43 -8.42
CA SER A 143 12.18 50.64 -7.88
C SER A 143 11.69 51.81 -8.74
N ALA A 144 11.28 52.92 -8.12
CA ALA A 144 10.85 54.12 -8.84
C ALA A 144 11.93 54.51 -9.87
N THR A 145 11.58 54.55 -11.14
CA THR A 145 12.45 55.15 -12.15
C THR A 145 12.49 56.67 -11.93
N GLU A 146 13.59 57.32 -12.32
CA GLU A 146 13.76 58.79 -12.20
C GLU A 146 12.56 59.57 -12.75
N GLU A 147 11.89 59.02 -13.76
CA GLU A 147 10.70 59.59 -14.42
C GLU A 147 9.46 59.66 -13.50
N GLN A 148 9.32 58.76 -12.53
CA GLN A 148 8.21 58.78 -11.55
C GLN A 148 8.43 59.79 -10.42
N ARG A 149 9.68 60.20 -10.18
CA ARG A 149 10.03 61.19 -9.14
C ARG A 149 9.49 62.60 -9.45
N GLY A 150 9.24 62.89 -10.74
CA GLY A 150 8.74 64.19 -11.20
C GLY A 150 7.23 64.40 -11.04
N ASN A 151 6.44 63.33 -10.91
CA ASN A 151 4.97 63.42 -11.00
C ASN A 151 4.23 63.26 -9.65
N GLY A 152 4.94 63.05 -8.54
CA GLY A 152 4.37 63.03 -7.18
C GLY A 152 3.44 61.85 -6.85
N PHE A 153 3.24 60.90 -7.77
CA PHE A 153 2.41 59.71 -7.57
C PHE A 153 3.21 58.43 -7.84
N VAL A 154 3.08 57.45 -6.93
CA VAL A 154 3.70 56.12 -7.05
C VAL A 154 2.59 55.07 -7.09
N GLN A 155 2.62 54.20 -8.10
CA GLN A 155 1.66 53.09 -8.22
C GLN A 155 2.31 51.80 -7.69
N LEU A 156 1.77 51.27 -6.60
CA LEU A 156 2.16 49.96 -6.06
C LEU A 156 1.32 48.88 -6.75
N ILE A 157 1.98 47.97 -7.46
CA ILE A 157 1.33 46.80 -8.05
C ILE A 157 1.77 45.57 -7.23
N CYS A 158 0.82 44.95 -6.56
CA CYS A 158 1.03 43.68 -5.87
C CYS A 158 0.59 42.55 -6.80
N LEU A 159 1.54 41.74 -7.25
CA LEU A 159 1.25 40.51 -7.97
C LEU A 159 1.32 39.37 -6.97
N ILE A 160 0.24 38.59 -6.87
CA ILE A 160 0.22 37.40 -6.04
C ILE A 160 -0.01 36.20 -6.94
N SER A 161 0.88 35.22 -6.83
CA SER A 161 0.91 34.02 -7.67
C SER A 161 1.17 32.79 -6.78
N GLY A 162 0.70 31.62 -7.22
CA GLY A 162 0.93 30.34 -6.53
C GLY A 162 -0.14 29.97 -5.49
N TYR A 163 -1.40 30.32 -5.72
CA TYR A 163 -2.51 29.84 -4.89
C TYR A 163 -3.00 28.46 -5.37
N TYR A 164 -3.25 27.55 -4.42
CA TYR A 164 -4.02 26.33 -4.59
C TYR A 164 -5.28 26.41 -3.74
#